data_AF-A0A9E1M057-F1
#
_entry.id   AF-A0A9E1M057-F1
#
_cell.length_a   1.000
_cell.length_b   1.000
_cell.length_c   1.000
_cell.angle_alpha   90.00
_cell.angle_beta   90.00
_cell.angle_gamma   90.00
#
_symmetry.space_group_name_H-M   'P 1'
#
loop_
_entity.id
_entity.type
_entity.pdbx_description
1 polymer ?
#
loop_
_entity_poly.entity_id
_entity_poly.type
_entity_poly.pdbx_seq_one_letter_code
_entity_poly.pdbx_strand_id
1 'polypeptide(L)'
;MEKLSTVCPEILQSAGVASNLLWEKFCSGKPSAIPTCSDLEHIFAPLFSAPAPMRLPLLKLKVLEVLIYLGNMKSGRKELTQYFSQQTELIKEIRQQLTEHLEQRFTIEELSKQYLINTSTLKEVFKAVYGLPIATYMKEYRVHQAMKLLRETDATIADIAAQVGYETQGKFSKAFKDVTQVLPTEYRKMQY
;
A
#
# COMPACT_ATOMS: atom_id res chain seq x y z
N MET A 1 11.22 16.74 15.40
CA MET A 1 12.37 16.89 16.32
C MET A 1 11.95 16.69 17.77
N GLU A 2 11.16 17.60 18.33
CA GLU A 2 10.92 17.70 19.78
C GLU A 2 10.42 16.41 20.46
N LYS A 3 9.55 15.62 19.82
CA LYS A 3 9.03 14.35 20.36
C LYS A 3 10.01 13.16 20.30
N LEU A 4 10.83 13.06 19.24
CA LEU A 4 11.81 11.97 19.08
C LEU A 4 13.08 12.19 19.91
N SER A 5 13.40 13.46 20.19
CA SER A 5 14.50 13.85 21.07
C SER A 5 14.13 13.78 22.56
N THR A 6 12.85 13.90 22.93
CA THR A 6 12.39 13.77 24.32
C THR A 6 12.02 12.34 24.71
N VAL A 7 11.48 11.54 23.79
CA VAL A 7 11.16 10.12 24.01
C VAL A 7 11.54 9.32 22.76
N CYS A 8 12.70 8.67 22.79
CA CYS A 8 13.08 7.73 21.72
C CYS A 8 12.30 6.41 21.94
N PRO A 9 11.47 5.95 20.98
CA PRO A 9 10.77 4.67 21.09
C PRO A 9 11.72 3.50 21.35
N GLU A 10 11.32 2.55 22.21
CA GLU A 10 12.12 1.36 22.57
C GLU A 10 12.62 0.58 21.34
N ILE A 11 11.82 0.55 20.27
CA ILE A 11 12.20 -0.11 19.01
C ILE A 11 13.38 0.57 18.32
N LEU A 12 13.50 1.90 18.41
CA LEU A 12 14.64 2.63 17.86
C LEU A 12 15.88 2.48 18.74
N GLN A 13 15.70 2.44 20.05
CA GLN A 13 16.79 2.14 21.00
C GLN A 13 17.34 0.72 20.77
N SER A 14 16.46 -0.27 20.61
CA SER A 14 16.80 -1.67 20.36
C SER A 14 17.51 -1.91 19.03
N ALA A 15 17.26 -1.07 18.03
CA ALA A 15 17.94 -1.14 16.74
C ALA A 15 19.39 -0.65 16.80
N GLY A 16 19.80 0.07 17.85
CA GLY A 16 21.13 0.68 17.94
C GLY A 16 21.36 1.78 16.90
N VAL A 17 20.32 2.26 16.22
CA VAL A 17 20.40 3.28 15.19
C VAL A 17 20.06 4.63 15.79
N ALA A 18 20.98 5.59 15.66
CA ALA A 18 20.76 6.93 16.19
C ALA A 18 19.59 7.62 15.44
N SER A 19 18.56 8.01 16.17
CA SER A 19 17.31 8.56 15.61
C SER A 19 17.53 9.86 14.83
N ASN A 20 18.51 10.67 15.23
CA ASN A 20 18.96 11.86 14.53
C ASN A 20 19.55 11.55 13.14
N LEU A 21 20.31 10.45 12.99
CA LEU A 21 20.87 10.05 11.69
C LEU A 21 19.76 9.65 10.71
N LEU A 22 18.75 8.90 11.16
CA LEU A 22 17.61 8.55 10.32
C LEU A 22 16.82 9.79 9.92
N TRP A 23 16.60 10.71 10.85
CA TRP A 23 15.92 11.99 10.59
C TRP A 23 16.67 12.83 9.54
N GLU A 24 17.97 13.04 9.72
CA GLU A 24 18.81 13.77 8.78
C GLU A 24 18.88 13.09 7.41
N LYS A 25 18.89 11.76 7.38
CA LYS A 25 18.96 10.99 6.14
C LYS A 25 17.65 10.98 5.36
N PHE A 26 16.50 10.84 6.03
CA PHE A 26 15.23 10.50 5.37
C PHE A 26 14.06 11.45 5.65
N CYS A 27 14.17 12.34 6.64
CA CYS A 27 13.04 13.18 7.09
C CYS A 27 13.29 14.69 6.96
N SER A 28 14.54 15.13 6.76
CA SER A 28 14.94 16.55 6.70
C SER A 28 14.79 17.21 5.31
N GLY A 29 14.52 16.42 4.27
CA GLY A 29 14.56 16.85 2.87
C GLY A 29 13.41 16.31 2.03
N LYS A 30 13.62 16.30 0.71
CA LYS A 30 12.65 15.74 -0.25
C LYS A 30 12.42 14.24 0.00
N PRO A 31 11.23 13.72 -0.31
CA PRO A 31 10.96 12.28 -0.24
C PRO A 31 12.05 11.49 -0.96
N SER A 32 12.64 10.53 -0.26
CA SER A 32 13.66 9.64 -0.80
C SER A 32 13.01 8.30 -1.15
N ALA A 33 13.30 7.77 -2.33
CA ALA A 33 12.92 6.41 -2.69
C ALA A 33 14.13 5.50 -2.61
N ILE A 34 13.92 4.30 -2.10
CA ILE A 34 14.90 3.23 -2.10
C ILE A 34 14.45 2.25 -3.18
N PRO A 35 15.24 2.04 -4.25
CA PRO A 35 14.88 1.06 -5.27
C PRO A 35 14.83 -0.34 -4.65
N THR A 36 13.93 -1.18 -5.18
CA THR A 36 13.91 -2.59 -4.82
C THR A 36 15.29 -3.21 -5.08
N CYS A 37 15.79 -3.93 -4.09
CA CYS A 37 17.06 -4.65 -4.16
C CYS A 37 16.92 -5.96 -3.39
N SER A 38 17.84 -6.89 -3.64
CA SER A 38 17.88 -8.20 -2.99
C SER A 38 17.82 -8.09 -1.47
N ASP A 39 18.53 -7.12 -0.89
CA ASP A 39 18.58 -6.93 0.56
C ASP A 39 17.19 -6.62 1.14
N LEU A 40 16.43 -5.70 0.51
CA LEU A 40 15.06 -5.39 0.93
C LEU A 40 14.12 -6.59 0.70
N GLU A 41 14.26 -7.33 -0.40
CA GLU A 41 13.45 -8.52 -0.65
C GLU A 41 13.66 -9.59 0.42
N HIS A 42 14.90 -9.82 0.86
CA HIS A 42 15.21 -10.74 1.95
C HIS A 42 14.59 -10.32 3.29
N ILE A 43 14.52 -9.01 3.57
CA ILE A 43 13.86 -8.49 4.76
C ILE A 43 12.37 -8.86 4.72
N PHE A 44 11.67 -8.64 3.60
CA PHE A 44 10.22 -8.83 3.54
C PHE A 44 9.77 -10.27 3.22
N ALA A 45 10.58 -11.06 2.51
CA ALA A 45 10.20 -12.39 2.04
C ALA A 45 9.56 -13.30 3.12
N PRO A 46 10.11 -13.40 4.34
CA PRO A 46 9.52 -14.24 5.39
C PRO A 46 8.12 -13.81 5.84
N LEU A 47 7.72 -12.54 5.66
CA LEU A 47 6.38 -12.07 6.04
C LEU A 47 5.28 -12.67 5.17
N PHE A 48 5.58 -12.95 3.89
CA PHE A 48 4.60 -13.48 2.95
C PHE A 48 4.26 -14.95 3.22
N SER A 49 5.15 -15.69 3.89
CA SER A 49 4.97 -17.11 4.21
C SER A 49 4.60 -17.36 5.68
N ALA A 50 4.53 -16.32 6.51
CA ALA A 50 4.36 -16.46 7.96
C ALA A 50 2.93 -16.87 8.38
N PRO A 51 2.78 -17.88 9.27
CA PRO A 51 1.50 -18.22 9.89
C PRO A 51 0.91 -17.05 10.69
N ALA A 52 -0.43 -16.93 10.72
CA ALA A 52 -1.12 -15.82 11.35
C ALA A 52 -0.70 -15.51 12.82
N PRO A 53 -0.50 -16.52 13.70
CA PRO A 53 -0.08 -16.26 15.10
C PRO A 53 1.30 -15.59 15.20
N MET A 54 2.17 -15.81 14.22
CA MET A 54 3.55 -15.31 14.24
C MET A 54 3.72 -13.95 13.57
N ARG A 55 2.68 -13.43 12.89
CA ARG A 55 2.79 -12.20 12.10
C ARG A 55 3.17 -10.98 12.93
N LEU A 56 2.52 -10.76 14.07
CA LEU A 56 2.78 -9.57 14.89
C LEU A 56 4.19 -9.56 15.51
N PRO A 57 4.67 -10.65 16.13
CA PRO A 57 6.07 -10.75 16.55
C PRO A 57 7.06 -10.59 15.38
N LEU A 58 6.79 -11.22 14.24
CA LEU A 58 7.64 -11.14 13.06
C LEU A 58 7.69 -9.71 12.49
N LEU A 59 6.56 -9.01 12.45
CA LEU A 59 6.49 -7.60 12.03
C LEU A 59 7.38 -6.71 12.91
N LYS A 60 7.39 -6.92 14.24
CA LYS A 60 8.30 -6.18 15.14
C LYS A 60 9.77 -6.40 14.78
N LEU A 61 10.17 -7.65 14.51
CA LEU A 61 11.53 -7.98 14.09
C LEU A 61 11.88 -7.37 12.73
N LYS A 62 10.95 -7.43 11.78
CA LYS A 62 11.16 -6.85 10.44
C LYS A 62 11.24 -5.33 10.47
N VAL A 63 10.49 -4.65 11.35
CA VAL A 63 10.66 -3.21 11.57
C VAL A 63 12.08 -2.90 12.08
N LEU A 64 12.61 -3.68 13.02
CA LEU A 64 14.00 -3.51 13.49
C LEU A 64 15.01 -3.74 12.35
N GLU A 65 14.82 -4.80 11.56
CA GLU A 65 15.69 -5.12 10.43
C GLU A 65 15.70 -3.99 9.38
N VAL A 66 14.52 -3.43 9.06
CA VAL A 66 14.40 -2.25 8.18
C VAL A 66 15.13 -1.05 8.79
N LEU A 67 14.94 -0.76 10.08
CA LEU A 67 15.60 0.38 10.74
C LEU A 67 17.12 0.25 10.71
N ILE A 68 17.65 -0.94 11.00
CA ILE A 68 19.08 -1.26 10.94
C ILE A 68 19.60 -1.11 9.50
N TYR A 69 18.87 -1.64 8.52
CA TYR A 69 19.20 -1.50 7.11
C TYR A 69 19.30 -0.02 6.73
N LEU A 70 18.24 0.76 7.00
CA LEU A 70 18.20 2.21 6.71
C LEU A 70 19.33 2.99 7.39
N GLY A 71 19.67 2.66 8.65
CA GLY A 71 20.77 3.29 9.37
C GLY A 71 22.13 3.07 8.70
N ASN A 72 22.37 1.83 8.25
CA ASN A 72 23.63 1.40 7.64
C ASN A 72 23.72 1.64 6.13
N MET A 73 22.61 2.02 5.47
CA MET A 73 22.66 2.43 4.07
C MET A 73 23.66 3.57 3.90
N LYS A 74 24.71 3.29 3.11
CA LYS A 74 25.57 4.32 2.54
C LYS A 74 24.68 5.25 1.73
N SER A 75 24.93 6.56 1.76
CA SER A 75 24.13 7.58 1.08
C SER A 75 24.22 7.47 -0.45
N GLY A 76 23.78 6.35 -1.03
CA GLY A 76 23.36 6.23 -2.41
C GLY A 76 21.93 6.75 -2.52
N ARG A 77 21.72 8.02 -2.14
CA ARG A 77 20.46 8.70 -2.41
C ARG A 77 20.34 8.78 -3.93
N LYS A 78 19.50 7.93 -4.52
CA LYS A 78 18.82 8.35 -5.74
C LYS A 78 17.76 9.33 -5.26
N GLU A 79 18.14 10.61 -5.18
CA GLU A 79 17.16 11.66 -5.01
C GLU A 79 16.09 11.47 -6.08
N LEU A 80 14.82 11.45 -5.67
CA LEU A 80 13.75 11.51 -6.65
C LEU A 80 13.99 12.80 -7.44
N THR A 81 14.15 12.68 -8.76
CA THR A 81 14.21 13.88 -9.60
C THR A 81 12.97 14.71 -9.29
N GLN A 82 13.07 16.04 -9.32
CA GLN A 82 11.93 16.91 -9.03
C GLN A 82 10.69 16.53 -9.85
N TYR A 83 10.91 16.06 -11.08
CA TYR A 83 9.89 15.51 -11.94
C TYR A 83 9.25 14.24 -11.36
N PHE A 84 10.05 13.25 -10.94
CA PHE A 84 9.53 12.03 -10.33
C PHE A 84 8.83 12.30 -8.98
N SER A 85 9.30 13.26 -8.18
CA SER A 85 8.62 13.62 -6.93
C SER A 85 7.26 14.25 -7.18
N GLN A 86 7.14 15.13 -8.19
CA GLN A 86 5.86 15.73 -8.58
C GLN A 86 4.89 14.66 -9.10
N GLN A 87 5.38 13.74 -9.93
CA GLN A 87 4.58 12.62 -10.41
C GLN A 87 4.15 11.69 -9.27
N THR A 88 5.02 11.45 -8.29
CA THR A 88 4.67 10.63 -7.12
C THR A 88 3.54 11.25 -6.31
N GLU A 89 3.56 12.57 -6.08
CA GLU A 89 2.44 13.26 -5.41
C GLU A 89 1.16 13.21 -6.25
N LEU A 90 1.23 13.47 -7.55
CA LEU A 90 0.10 13.33 -8.46
C LEU A 90 -0.52 11.93 -8.44
N ILE A 91 0.32 10.89 -8.40
CA ILE A 91 -0.11 9.48 -8.29
C ILE A 91 -0.79 9.19 -6.94
N LYS A 92 -0.37 9.85 -5.85
CA LYS A 92 -1.05 9.74 -4.55
C LYS A 92 -2.42 10.40 -4.57
N GLU A 93 -2.56 11.57 -5.19
CA GLU A 93 -3.85 12.23 -5.39
C GLU A 93 -4.79 11.38 -6.23
N ILE A 94 -4.31 10.82 -7.35
CA ILE A 94 -5.08 9.89 -8.18
C ILE A 94 -5.55 8.70 -7.36
N ARG A 95 -4.67 8.10 -6.54
CA ARG A 95 -5.08 7.00 -5.66
C ARG A 95 -6.17 7.44 -4.70
N GLN A 96 -6.02 8.60 -4.07
CA GLN A 96 -6.99 9.12 -3.12
C GLN A 96 -8.38 9.24 -3.76
N GLN A 97 -8.48 9.89 -4.93
CA GLN A 97 -9.73 10.02 -5.68
C GLN A 97 -10.35 8.64 -6.01
N LEU A 98 -9.53 7.69 -6.46
CA LEU A 98 -9.98 6.34 -6.77
C LEU A 98 -10.52 5.59 -5.54
N THR A 99 -9.93 5.82 -4.36
CA THR A 99 -10.31 5.13 -3.13
C THR A 99 -11.46 5.78 -2.37
N GLU A 100 -11.67 7.10 -2.53
CA GLU A 100 -12.79 7.83 -1.92
C GLU A 100 -14.11 7.57 -2.67
N HIS A 101 -14.04 7.31 -3.97
CA HIS A 101 -15.21 7.10 -4.84
C HIS A 101 -15.19 5.71 -5.49
N LEU A 102 -15.32 4.65 -4.67
CA LEU A 102 -15.24 3.27 -5.18
C LEU A 102 -16.33 2.90 -6.18
N GLU A 103 -17.52 3.46 -6.00
CA GLU A 103 -18.67 3.32 -6.89
C GLU A 103 -18.44 3.89 -8.29
N GLN A 104 -17.61 4.93 -8.38
CA GLN A 104 -17.27 5.56 -9.65
C GLN A 104 -16.19 4.75 -10.36
N ARG A 105 -16.34 4.61 -11.68
CA ARG A 105 -15.30 4.04 -12.54
C ARG A 105 -14.56 5.16 -13.23
N PHE A 106 -13.24 5.10 -13.13
CA PHE A 106 -12.34 5.99 -13.85
C PHE A 106 -11.53 5.16 -14.84
N THR A 107 -11.51 5.61 -16.08
CA THR A 107 -10.60 5.11 -17.10
C THR A 107 -9.23 5.77 -16.96
N ILE A 108 -8.20 5.14 -17.52
CA ILE A 108 -6.85 5.70 -17.49
C ILE A 108 -6.80 6.98 -18.33
N GLU A 109 -7.60 7.05 -19.41
CA GLU A 109 -7.75 8.19 -20.30
C GLU A 109 -8.39 9.39 -19.59
N GLU A 110 -9.41 9.16 -18.75
CA GLU A 110 -10.02 10.22 -17.94
C GLU A 110 -9.05 10.77 -16.91
N LEU A 111 -8.38 9.90 -16.14
CA LEU A 111 -7.36 10.31 -15.16
C LEU A 111 -6.21 11.06 -15.83
N SER A 112 -5.77 10.58 -17.00
CA SER A 112 -4.74 11.21 -17.81
C SER A 112 -5.09 12.64 -18.20
N LYS A 113 -6.33 12.88 -18.65
CA LYS A 113 -6.82 14.22 -18.99
C LYS A 113 -7.01 15.10 -17.76
N GLN A 114 -7.58 14.56 -16.69
CA GLN A 114 -7.87 15.31 -15.47
C GLN A 114 -6.59 15.80 -14.79
N TYR A 115 -5.57 14.95 -14.72
CA TYR A 115 -4.31 15.24 -14.03
C TYR A 115 -3.18 15.70 -14.97
N LEU A 116 -3.49 15.93 -16.25
CA LEU A 116 -2.53 16.38 -17.27
C LEU A 116 -1.24 15.53 -17.34
N ILE A 117 -1.39 14.22 -17.17
CA ILE A 117 -0.31 13.23 -17.24
C ILE A 117 -0.58 12.27 -18.39
N ASN A 118 0.42 11.90 -19.18
CA ASN A 118 0.19 10.92 -20.24
C ASN A 118 -0.09 9.51 -19.66
N THR A 119 -0.85 8.70 -20.40
CA THR A 119 -1.32 7.38 -19.94
C THR A 119 -0.19 6.40 -19.64
N SER A 120 0.93 6.46 -20.37
CA SER A 120 2.10 5.60 -20.16
C SER A 120 2.78 5.91 -18.83
N THR A 121 3.10 7.18 -18.60
CA THR A 121 3.70 7.67 -17.36
C THR A 121 2.78 7.42 -16.17
N LEU A 122 1.47 7.61 -16.30
CA LEU A 122 0.51 7.28 -15.25
C LEU A 122 0.62 5.79 -14.85
N LYS A 123 0.64 4.87 -15.83
CA LYS A 123 0.79 3.43 -15.56
C LYS A 123 2.13 3.09 -14.92
N GLU A 124 3.23 3.65 -15.47
CA GLU A 124 4.59 3.38 -15.01
C GLU A 124 4.82 3.88 -13.59
N VAL A 125 4.49 5.15 -13.31
CA VAL A 125 4.74 5.74 -12.00
C VAL A 125 3.79 5.17 -10.97
N PHE A 126 2.52 4.87 -11.31
CA PHE A 126 1.62 4.17 -10.39
C PHE A 126 2.16 2.80 -10.00
N LYS A 127 2.63 2.00 -10.97
CA LYS A 127 3.23 0.69 -10.69
C LYS A 127 4.53 0.82 -9.90
N ALA A 128 5.35 1.84 -10.16
CA ALA A 128 6.56 2.08 -9.39
C ALA A 128 6.27 2.46 -7.93
N VAL A 129 5.19 3.22 -7.68
CA VAL A 129 4.81 3.68 -6.33
C VAL A 129 4.06 2.58 -5.54
N TYR A 130 3.16 1.83 -6.17
CA TYR A 130 2.29 0.86 -5.49
C TYR A 130 2.59 -0.61 -5.80
N GLY A 131 3.58 -0.89 -6.64
CA GLY A 131 3.99 -2.25 -7.03
C GLY A 131 3.06 -2.95 -8.02
N LEU A 132 1.82 -2.46 -8.18
CA LEU A 132 0.78 -3.09 -8.99
C LEU A 132 0.24 -2.14 -10.08
N PRO A 133 -0.20 -2.67 -11.23
CA PRO A 133 -0.98 -1.88 -12.18
C PRO A 133 -2.27 -1.34 -11.53
N ILE A 134 -2.69 -0.14 -11.95
CA ILE A 134 -3.89 0.56 -11.42
C ILE A 134 -5.11 -0.37 -11.33
N ALA A 135 -5.40 -1.11 -12.41
CA ALA A 135 -6.57 -1.99 -12.46
C ALA A 135 -6.50 -3.14 -11.43
N THR A 136 -5.32 -3.76 -11.28
CA THR A 136 -5.10 -4.82 -10.30
C THR A 136 -5.19 -4.28 -8.88
N TYR A 137 -4.54 -3.14 -8.62
CA TYR A 137 -4.59 -2.46 -7.34
C TYR A 137 -6.04 -2.13 -6.93
N MET A 138 -6.83 -1.56 -7.84
CA MET A 138 -8.23 -1.21 -7.56
C MET A 138 -9.11 -2.44 -7.37
N LYS A 139 -8.85 -3.54 -8.10
CA LYS A 139 -9.55 -4.83 -7.87
C LYS A 139 -9.31 -5.33 -6.45
N GLU A 140 -8.05 -5.39 -6.01
CA GLU A 140 -7.69 -5.84 -4.66
C GLU A 140 -8.26 -4.91 -3.59
N TYR A 141 -8.13 -3.59 -3.78
CA TYR A 141 -8.65 -2.60 -2.85
C TYR A 141 -10.17 -2.73 -2.64
N ARG A 142 -10.94 -2.84 -3.74
CA ARG A 142 -12.40 -3.04 -3.67
C ARG A 142 -12.78 -4.33 -2.97
N VAL A 143 -12.04 -5.42 -3.21
CA VAL A 143 -12.28 -6.70 -2.51
C VAL A 143 -11.97 -6.58 -1.02
N HIS A 144 -10.87 -5.95 -0.62
CA HIS A 144 -10.56 -5.72 0.79
C HIS A 144 -11.63 -4.87 1.49
N GLN A 145 -12.14 -3.83 0.82
CA GLN A 145 -13.24 -3.04 1.36
C GLN A 145 -14.52 -3.87 1.48
N ALA A 146 -14.81 -4.73 0.50
CA ALA A 146 -15.95 -5.65 0.58
C ALA A 146 -15.79 -6.66 1.72
N MET A 147 -14.58 -7.19 1.97
CA MET A 147 -14.32 -8.08 3.11
C MET A 147 -14.60 -7.38 4.44
N LYS A 148 -14.30 -6.08 4.54
CA LYS A 148 -14.64 -5.27 5.71
C LYS A 148 -16.16 -5.15 5.88
N LEU A 149 -16.87 -4.74 4.82
CA LEU A 149 -18.34 -4.63 4.84
C LEU A 149 -19.04 -5.95 5.14
N LEU A 150 -18.53 -7.08 4.64
CA LEU A 150 -19.08 -8.42 4.90
C LEU A 150 -18.99 -8.83 6.37
N ARG A 151 -17.98 -8.32 7.09
CA ARG A 151 -17.76 -8.58 8.53
C ARG A 151 -18.54 -7.62 9.43
N GLU A 152 -18.64 -6.37 9.01
CA GLU A 152 -19.16 -5.29 9.85
C GLU A 152 -20.65 -5.01 9.62
N THR A 153 -21.24 -5.55 8.55
CA THR A 153 -22.63 -5.25 8.16
C THR A 153 -23.39 -6.48 7.69
N ASP A 154 -24.72 -6.43 7.82
CA ASP A 154 -25.66 -7.43 7.27
C ASP A 154 -26.15 -7.08 5.87
N ALA A 155 -25.54 -6.09 5.21
CA ALA A 155 -25.90 -5.68 3.85
C ALA A 155 -25.86 -6.87 2.88
N THR A 156 -26.74 -6.90 1.89
CA THR A 156 -26.77 -8.02 0.94
C THR A 156 -25.50 -8.04 0.09
N ILE A 157 -25.16 -9.20 -0.49
CA ILE A 157 -23.99 -9.29 -1.39
C ILE A 157 -24.15 -8.36 -2.60
N ALA A 158 -25.39 -8.12 -3.05
CA ALA A 158 -25.69 -7.19 -4.13
C ALA A 158 -25.42 -5.73 -3.72
N ASP A 159 -25.83 -5.33 -2.51
CA ASP A 159 -25.58 -3.97 -2.01
C ASP A 159 -24.08 -3.71 -1.83
N ILE A 160 -23.35 -4.67 -1.26
CA ILE A 160 -21.90 -4.58 -1.10
C ILE A 160 -21.21 -4.50 -2.47
N ALA A 161 -21.67 -5.28 -3.46
CA ALA A 161 -21.14 -5.21 -4.81
C ALA A 161 -21.31 -3.80 -5.42
N ALA A 162 -22.49 -3.19 -5.24
CA ALA A 162 -22.75 -1.83 -5.72
C ALA A 162 -21.86 -0.80 -5.00
N GLN A 163 -21.76 -0.85 -3.67
CA GLN A 163 -20.95 0.07 -2.87
C GLN A 163 -19.46 0.03 -3.24
N VAL A 164 -18.94 -1.14 -3.64
CA VAL A 164 -17.54 -1.30 -4.06
C VAL A 164 -17.35 -1.19 -5.58
N GLY A 165 -18.34 -0.68 -6.32
CA GLY A 165 -18.21 -0.28 -7.74
C GLY A 165 -18.40 -1.40 -8.77
N TYR A 166 -19.11 -2.47 -8.42
CA TYR A 166 -19.51 -3.53 -9.33
C TYR A 166 -20.98 -3.39 -9.74
N GLU A 167 -21.21 -3.33 -11.05
CA GLU A 167 -22.56 -3.27 -11.65
C GLU A 167 -23.42 -4.49 -11.34
N THR A 168 -22.79 -5.65 -11.14
CA THR A 168 -23.51 -6.90 -10.89
C THR A 168 -22.83 -7.73 -9.83
N GLN A 169 -23.65 -8.41 -9.03
CA GLN A 169 -23.21 -9.37 -8.02
C GLN A 169 -22.32 -10.47 -8.62
N GLY A 170 -22.59 -10.90 -9.86
CA GLY A 170 -21.81 -11.93 -10.55
C GLY A 170 -20.37 -11.48 -10.84
N LYS A 171 -20.19 -10.26 -11.37
CA LYS A 171 -18.86 -9.68 -11.62
C LYS A 171 -18.09 -9.51 -10.31
N PHE A 172 -18.77 -9.04 -9.27
CA PHE A 172 -18.19 -8.92 -7.92
C PHE A 172 -17.75 -10.27 -7.37
N SER A 173 -18.64 -11.28 -7.38
CA SER A 173 -18.35 -12.59 -6.80
C SER A 173 -17.17 -13.28 -7.48
N LYS A 174 -17.03 -13.12 -8.80
CA LYS A 174 -15.85 -13.60 -9.53
C LYS A 174 -14.59 -12.85 -9.08
N ALA A 175 -14.61 -11.53 -9.04
CA ALA A 175 -13.45 -10.74 -8.63
C ALA A 175 -13.04 -11.03 -7.18
N PHE A 176 -14.01 -11.21 -6.28
CA PHE A 176 -13.78 -11.56 -4.88
C PHE A 176 -13.15 -12.93 -4.76
N LYS A 177 -13.66 -13.94 -5.49
CA LYS A 177 -13.08 -15.28 -5.51
C LYS A 177 -11.68 -15.29 -6.11
N ASP A 178 -11.43 -14.53 -7.17
CA ASP A 178 -10.09 -14.44 -7.76
C ASP A 178 -9.04 -13.94 -6.76
N VAL A 179 -9.42 -12.98 -5.89
CA VAL A 179 -8.51 -12.35 -4.91
C VAL A 179 -8.42 -13.17 -3.61
N THR A 180 -9.54 -13.69 -3.11
CA THR A 180 -9.61 -14.34 -1.78
C THR A 180 -9.61 -15.87 -1.85
N GLN A 181 -9.74 -16.45 -3.05
CA GLN A 181 -9.92 -17.89 -3.31
C GLN A 181 -11.24 -18.50 -2.77
N VAL A 182 -12.12 -17.71 -2.16
CA VAL A 182 -13.42 -18.14 -1.62
C VAL A 182 -14.56 -17.25 -2.12
N LEU A 183 -15.80 -17.72 -2.07
CA LEU A 183 -16.95 -16.88 -2.45
C LEU A 183 -17.31 -15.87 -1.36
N PRO A 184 -17.89 -14.69 -1.70
CA PRO A 184 -18.33 -13.70 -0.70
C PRO A 184 -19.29 -14.27 0.36
N THR A 185 -20.18 -15.16 -0.07
CA THR A 185 -21.17 -15.82 0.80
C THR A 185 -20.52 -16.81 1.76
N GLU A 186 -19.54 -17.58 1.29
CA GLU A 186 -18.75 -18.49 2.12
C GLU A 186 -17.91 -17.70 3.11
N TYR A 187 -17.24 -16.64 2.64
CA TYR A 187 -16.45 -15.75 3.47
C TYR A 187 -17.26 -15.17 4.63
N ARG A 188 -18.50 -14.71 4.39
CA ARG A 188 -19.39 -14.23 5.46
C ARG A 188 -19.72 -15.33 6.48
N LYS A 189 -19.99 -16.56 6.03
CA LYS A 189 -20.28 -17.69 6.94
C LYS A 189 -19.09 -18.06 7.83
N MET A 190 -17.86 -17.85 7.37
CA MET A 190 -16.65 -18.12 8.18
C MET A 190 -16.39 -17.09 9.28
N GLN A 191 -17.13 -15.96 9.27
CA GLN A 191 -16.99 -14.89 10.26
C GLN A 191 -18.07 -14.99 11.37
N TYR A 192 -18.96 -15.97 11.26
CA TYR A 192 -19.94 -16.37 12.28
C TYR A 192 -19.54 -17.75 12.83
#